data_AF-A0A0C3H0Y4-F1
#
_entry.id   AF-A0A0C3H0Y4-F1
#
_cell.length_a   1.000
_cell.length_b   1.000
_cell.length_c   1.000
_cell.angle_alpha   90.00
_cell.angle_beta   90.00
_cell.angle_gamma   90.00
#
_symmetry.space_group_name_H-M   'P 1'
#
loop_
_entity.id
_entity.type
_entity.pdbx_description
1 polymer ?
#
loop_
_entity_poly.entity_id
_entity_poly.type
_entity_poly.pdbx_seq_one_letter_code
_entity_poly.pdbx_strand_id
1 'polypeptide(L)'
;MPSSMKQEHQPNIQAEDTIAGGATMYPVFCIASIPLNILDEFIEESYKGLLDMDVGDPGVSPCILTTTDLDSITHGSRKPMRAFESPFFGKSDDEIRAWMREHEHPNFAQLTFTILDEHTIKNKTCRVGYTGGDDRMLITDFYAHLYIRVPIEMVTLSWDEEEYVGTGKVFNRKYIENGLKEV
;
A
#
# COMPACT_ATOMS: atom_id res chain seq x y z
N MET A 1 1.14 14.21 -55.79
CA MET A 1 2.25 14.12 -54.82
C MET A 1 1.69 13.60 -53.51
N PRO A 2 2.14 12.46 -52.97
CA PRO A 2 1.78 12.02 -51.64
C PRO A 2 2.82 12.54 -50.64
N SER A 3 2.40 13.35 -49.68
CA SER A 3 3.25 13.83 -48.59
C SER A 3 3.40 12.72 -47.55
N SER A 4 4.59 12.14 -47.50
CA SER A 4 5.07 11.29 -46.41
C SER A 4 5.18 12.15 -45.13
N MET A 5 4.33 11.89 -44.14
CA MET A 5 4.55 12.40 -42.78
C MET A 5 5.43 11.39 -42.05
N LYS A 6 6.62 11.87 -41.68
CA LYS A 6 7.65 11.18 -40.92
C LYS A 6 7.14 10.87 -39.52
N GLN A 7 7.52 9.69 -39.03
CA GLN A 7 7.49 9.34 -37.60
C GLN A 7 8.21 10.41 -36.79
N GLU A 8 7.48 11.13 -35.95
CA GLU A 8 8.08 11.84 -34.82
C GLU A 8 8.18 10.86 -33.66
N HIS A 9 9.42 10.60 -33.25
CA HIS A 9 9.75 9.91 -32.01
C HIS A 9 9.04 10.63 -30.85
N GLN A 10 8.12 9.93 -30.18
CA GLN A 10 7.64 10.36 -28.87
C GLN A 10 8.83 10.41 -27.91
N PRO A 11 9.07 11.54 -27.23
CA PRO A 11 10.10 11.62 -26.21
C PRO A 11 9.75 10.68 -25.06
N ASN A 12 10.76 9.97 -24.60
CA ASN A 12 10.78 9.12 -23.42
C ASN A 12 10.19 9.89 -22.23
N ILE A 13 8.95 9.58 -21.85
CA ILE A 13 8.32 10.14 -20.65
C ILE A 13 9.01 9.48 -19.46
N GLN A 14 10.12 10.07 -19.02
CA GLN A 14 10.51 9.96 -17.62
C GLN A 14 9.38 10.61 -16.83
N ALA A 15 8.63 9.79 -16.09
CA ALA A 15 7.56 10.24 -15.22
C ALA A 15 8.07 11.41 -14.36
N GLU A 16 7.53 12.61 -14.64
CA GLU A 16 7.89 13.81 -13.92
C GLU A 16 7.53 13.65 -12.44
N ASP A 17 8.47 14.10 -11.61
CA ASP A 17 8.59 13.90 -10.16
C ASP A 17 7.61 14.79 -9.36
N THR A 18 6.38 14.90 -9.85
CA THR A 18 5.32 15.73 -9.25
C THR A 18 4.23 14.82 -8.74
N ILE A 19 4.22 14.63 -7.43
CA ILE A 19 3.03 14.20 -6.70
C ILE A 19 1.94 15.22 -7.03
N ALA A 20 0.86 14.79 -7.65
CA ALA A 20 -0.33 15.62 -7.77
C ALA A 20 -0.75 16.05 -6.36
N GLY A 21 -0.91 17.35 -6.13
CA GLY A 21 -1.41 17.84 -4.84
C GLY A 21 -2.73 17.13 -4.50
N GLY A 22 -2.77 16.41 -3.38
CA GLY A 22 -3.91 15.56 -2.99
C GLY A 22 -3.61 14.06 -2.86
N ALA A 23 -2.35 13.64 -2.96
CA ALA A 23 -1.95 12.25 -2.82
C ALA A 23 -2.10 11.67 -1.39
N THR A 24 -2.89 10.62 -1.23
CA THR A 24 -3.08 9.92 0.06
C THR A 24 -1.98 8.89 0.29
N MET A 25 -1.23 9.04 1.38
CA MET A 25 -0.22 8.08 1.84
C MET A 25 -0.86 6.99 2.69
N TYR A 26 -0.56 5.74 2.38
CA TYR A 26 -1.10 4.57 3.07
C TYR A 26 -0.05 4.06 4.07
N PRO A 27 -0.20 4.33 5.38
CA PRO A 27 0.84 4.03 6.36
C PRO A 27 1.13 2.54 6.46
N VAL A 28 2.42 2.21 6.60
CA VAL A 28 2.96 0.86 6.72
C VAL A 28 3.97 0.82 7.87
N PHE A 29 3.71 -0.06 8.82
CA PHE A 29 4.46 -0.22 10.07
C PHE A 29 5.34 -1.46 9.98
N CYS A 30 6.65 -1.32 10.17
CA CYS A 30 7.55 -2.45 10.31
C CYS A 30 7.69 -2.79 11.80
N ILE A 31 7.06 -3.89 12.25
CA ILE A 31 7.19 -4.34 13.64
C ILE A 31 8.31 -5.38 13.82
N ALA A 32 8.93 -5.81 12.72
CA ALA A 32 10.12 -6.65 12.69
C ALA A 32 11.21 -6.01 11.80
N SER A 33 12.41 -6.58 11.81
CA SER A 33 13.52 -6.13 10.96
C SER A 33 13.34 -6.70 9.55
N ILE A 34 12.66 -5.94 8.69
CA ILE A 34 12.37 -6.37 7.32
C ILE A 34 13.56 -6.04 6.40
N PRO A 35 14.09 -7.01 5.64
CA PRO A 35 15.17 -6.75 4.70
C PRO A 35 14.77 -5.71 3.63
N LEU A 36 15.69 -4.81 3.28
CA LEU A 36 15.42 -3.72 2.33
C LEU A 36 14.93 -4.21 0.97
N ASN A 37 15.44 -5.35 0.48
CA ASN A 37 14.99 -5.94 -0.78
C ASN A 37 13.53 -6.42 -0.72
N ILE A 38 13.04 -6.82 0.46
CA ILE A 38 11.64 -7.21 0.66
C ILE A 38 10.75 -5.95 0.73
N LEU A 39 11.24 -4.86 1.33
CA LEU A 39 10.53 -3.58 1.32
C LEU A 39 10.43 -2.98 -0.09
N ASP A 40 11.51 -3.06 -0.87
CA ASP A 40 11.50 -2.64 -2.28
C ASP A 40 10.51 -3.46 -3.10
N GLU A 41 10.47 -4.78 -2.89
CA GLU A 41 9.51 -5.67 -3.55
C GLU A 41 8.07 -5.37 -3.12
N PHE A 42 7.83 -5.09 -1.84
CA PHE A 42 6.52 -4.67 -1.33
C PHE A 42 6.02 -3.39 -2.02
N ILE A 43 6.88 -2.36 -2.09
CA ILE A 43 6.54 -1.10 -2.77
C ILE A 43 6.20 -1.39 -4.23
N GLU A 44 7.06 -2.10 -4.94
CA GLU A 44 6.88 -2.38 -6.36
C GLU A 44 5.61 -3.18 -6.68
N GLU A 45 5.36 -4.27 -5.96
CA GLU A 45 4.18 -5.10 -6.21
C GLU A 45 2.88 -4.40 -5.80
N SER A 46 2.88 -3.63 -4.69
CA SER A 46 1.71 -2.84 -4.28
C SER A 46 1.31 -1.81 -5.34
N TYR A 47 2.26 -1.13 -5.97
CA TYR A 47 1.97 -0.22 -7.07
C TYR A 47 1.45 -0.95 -8.30
N LYS A 48 1.96 -2.15 -8.63
CA LYS A 48 1.41 -2.94 -9.75
C LYS A 48 -0.05 -3.27 -9.51
N GLY A 49 -0.40 -3.74 -8.30
CA GLY A 49 -1.80 -4.03 -7.96
C GLY A 49 -2.71 -2.81 -8.06
N LEU A 50 -2.24 -1.67 -7.59
CA LEU A 50 -2.96 -0.41 -7.71
C LEU A 50 -3.23 -0.03 -9.18
N LEU A 51 -2.21 -0.07 -10.04
CA LEU A 51 -2.31 0.36 -11.44
C LEU A 51 -3.27 -0.53 -12.25
N ASP A 52 -3.42 -1.80 -11.85
CA ASP A 52 -4.33 -2.75 -12.50
C ASP A 52 -5.81 -2.54 -12.12
N MET A 53 -6.14 -1.62 -11.20
CA MET A 53 -7.53 -1.32 -10.80
C MET A 53 -8.32 -0.48 -11.82
N ASP A 54 -7.73 -0.05 -12.94
CA ASP A 54 -8.34 0.83 -13.96
C ASP A 54 -8.96 2.14 -13.42
N VAL A 55 -8.43 2.65 -12.30
CA VAL A 55 -8.90 3.88 -11.62
C VAL A 55 -8.10 5.13 -12.00
N GLY A 56 -7.22 5.05 -13.01
CA GLY A 56 -6.22 6.09 -13.31
C GLY A 56 -5.09 6.12 -12.27
N ASP A 57 -4.26 7.16 -12.28
CA ASP A 57 -3.30 7.41 -11.17
C ASP A 57 -4.07 8.07 -10.01
N PRO A 58 -4.35 7.36 -8.91
CA PRO A 58 -5.15 7.91 -7.83
C PRO A 58 -4.31 8.75 -6.87
N GLY A 59 -3.02 8.98 -7.18
CA GLY A 59 -2.10 9.70 -6.30
C GLY A 59 -1.90 8.97 -4.97
N VAL A 60 -1.98 7.64 -4.93
CA VAL A 60 -1.79 6.91 -3.67
C VAL A 60 -0.43 6.26 -3.61
N SER A 61 0.12 6.14 -2.40
CA SER A 61 1.43 5.54 -2.22
C SER A 61 1.52 4.78 -0.90
N PRO A 62 2.15 3.59 -0.86
CA PRO A 62 2.49 2.98 0.42
C PRO A 62 3.54 3.85 1.12
N CYS A 63 3.39 4.04 2.43
CA CYS A 63 4.28 4.86 3.23
C CYS A 63 4.82 4.08 4.43
N ILE A 64 5.96 3.43 4.24
CA ILE A 64 6.75 2.79 5.28
C ILE A 64 7.25 3.87 6.24
N LEU A 65 6.75 3.83 7.47
CA LEU A 65 7.07 4.81 8.49
C LEU A 65 8.46 4.54 9.07
N THR A 66 9.41 5.41 8.73
CA THR A 66 10.77 5.38 9.29
C THR A 66 10.96 6.37 10.46
N THR A 67 9.90 7.10 10.82
CA THR A 67 9.88 8.12 11.89
C THR A 67 8.46 8.23 12.46
N THR A 68 8.33 8.73 13.70
CA THR A 68 7.04 9.10 14.31
C THR A 68 6.65 10.56 14.04
N ASP A 69 7.57 11.36 13.51
CA ASP A 69 7.31 12.74 13.08
C ASP A 69 6.61 12.72 11.71
N LEU A 70 5.28 12.65 11.72
CA LEU A 70 4.47 12.54 10.51
C LEU A 70 4.56 13.78 9.61
N ASP A 71 4.75 14.97 10.19
CA ASP A 71 4.88 16.22 9.44
C ASP A 71 6.17 16.25 8.58
N SER A 72 7.19 15.50 8.99
CA SER A 72 8.43 15.36 8.20
C SER A 72 8.25 14.50 6.94
N ILE A 73 7.17 13.71 6.85
CA ILE A 73 6.89 12.82 5.73
C ILE A 73 6.13 13.60 4.66
N THR A 74 6.84 13.94 3.59
CA THR A 74 6.30 14.73 2.47
C THR A 74 5.89 13.89 1.26
N HIS A 75 6.28 12.62 1.23
CA HIS A 75 5.97 11.69 0.14
C HIS A 75 5.96 10.23 0.64
N GLY A 76 5.25 9.36 -0.09
CA GLY A 76 5.27 7.92 0.17
C GLY A 76 6.65 7.28 -0.09
N SER A 77 6.78 6.01 0.28
CA SER A 77 8.03 5.29 0.16
C SER A 77 8.40 5.02 -1.30
N ARG A 78 9.70 5.05 -1.58
CA ARG A 78 10.28 4.86 -2.92
C ARG A 78 11.43 3.87 -2.85
N LYS A 79 11.59 3.09 -3.91
CA LYS A 79 12.77 2.25 -4.11
C LYS A 79 13.95 3.07 -4.64
N PRO A 80 15.20 2.75 -4.27
CA PRO A 80 15.55 1.78 -3.24
C PRO A 80 15.30 2.35 -1.83
N MET A 81 14.78 1.51 -0.94
CA MET A 81 14.63 1.83 0.47
C MET A 81 16.00 2.03 1.11
N ARG A 82 16.14 3.11 1.86
CA ARG A 82 17.33 3.38 2.66
C ARG A 82 17.25 2.59 3.96
N ALA A 83 18.41 2.24 4.52
CA ALA A 83 18.47 1.65 5.85
C ALA A 83 17.84 2.58 6.90
N PHE A 84 17.06 2.01 7.80
CA PHE A 84 16.45 2.71 8.92
C PHE A 84 16.23 1.72 10.08
N GLU A 85 16.03 2.26 11.27
CA GLU A 85 15.52 1.51 12.41
C GLU A 85 14.04 1.85 12.55
N SER A 86 13.17 0.85 12.59
CA SER A 86 11.74 1.11 12.72
C SER A 86 11.42 1.61 14.14
N PRO A 87 10.75 2.77 14.29
CA PRO A 87 10.30 3.23 15.60
C PRO A 87 9.13 2.37 16.16
N PHE A 88 8.63 1.42 15.36
CA PHE A 88 7.53 0.54 15.70
C PHE A 88 7.97 -0.91 15.94
N PHE A 89 9.28 -1.18 15.97
CA PHE A 89 9.81 -2.52 16.20
C PHE A 89 9.26 -3.13 17.50
N GLY A 90 8.76 -4.36 17.43
CA GLY A 90 8.23 -5.12 18.55
C GLY A 90 6.84 -4.71 19.03
N LYS A 91 6.18 -3.73 18.40
CA LYS A 91 4.80 -3.35 18.76
C LYS A 91 3.79 -4.40 18.31
N SER A 92 2.76 -4.58 19.14
CA SER A 92 1.58 -5.38 18.84
C SER A 92 0.61 -4.66 17.89
N ASP A 93 -0.31 -5.42 17.29
CA ASP A 93 -1.34 -4.86 16.41
C ASP A 93 -2.21 -3.82 17.13
N ASP A 94 -2.55 -4.06 18.39
CA ASP A 94 -3.38 -3.16 19.20
C ASP A 94 -2.65 -1.86 19.52
N GLU A 95 -1.34 -1.92 19.75
CA GLU A 95 -0.50 -0.72 19.93
C GLU A 95 -0.40 0.09 18.64
N ILE A 96 -0.27 -0.56 17.48
CA ILE A 96 -0.29 0.12 16.18
C ILE A 96 -1.66 0.75 15.92
N ARG A 97 -2.76 0.02 16.18
CA ARG A 97 -4.13 0.52 16.02
C ARG A 97 -4.42 1.71 16.94
N ALA A 98 -3.97 1.65 18.20
CA ALA A 98 -4.05 2.77 19.13
C ALA A 98 -3.24 3.97 18.61
N TRP A 99 -2.00 3.74 18.17
CA TRP A 99 -1.14 4.79 17.64
C TRP A 99 -1.76 5.50 16.42
N MET A 100 -2.32 4.73 15.48
CA MET A 100 -3.03 5.28 14.31
C MET A 100 -4.21 6.18 14.69
N ARG A 101 -4.99 5.81 15.72
CA ARG A 101 -6.11 6.62 16.21
C ARG A 101 -5.65 7.91 16.92
N GLU A 102 -4.47 7.89 17.52
CA GLU A 102 -3.91 9.04 18.24
C GLU A 102 -3.15 10.01 17.33
N HIS A 103 -2.68 9.55 16.18
CA HIS A 103 -1.78 10.29 15.28
C HIS A 103 -2.39 10.43 13.87
N GLU A 104 -3.64 10.90 13.80
CA GLU A 104 -4.27 11.23 12.53
C GLU A 104 -3.48 12.33 11.80
N HIS A 105 -3.32 12.18 10.49
CA HIS A 105 -2.60 13.16 9.66
C HIS A 105 -3.34 13.37 8.33
N PRO A 106 -3.51 14.62 7.86
CA PRO A 106 -4.35 14.93 6.69
C PRO A 106 -3.89 14.29 5.37
N ASN A 107 -2.61 13.95 5.27
CA ASN A 107 -2.05 13.30 4.08
C ASN A 107 -2.06 11.76 4.17
N PHE A 108 -2.57 11.17 5.25
CA PHE A 108 -2.54 9.73 5.47
C PHE A 108 -3.96 9.12 5.42
N ALA A 109 -4.03 7.88 4.95
CA ALA A 109 -5.20 7.03 5.12
C ALA A 109 -5.54 6.90 6.61
N GLN A 110 -6.80 7.13 6.97
CA GLN A 110 -7.30 7.23 8.34
C GLN A 110 -7.95 5.93 8.82
N LEU A 111 -8.59 5.19 7.90
CA LEU A 111 -9.36 4.01 8.25
C LEU A 111 -8.50 2.75 8.31
N THR A 112 -7.45 2.68 7.49
CA THR A 112 -6.64 1.48 7.31
C THR A 112 -5.16 1.70 7.58
N PHE A 113 -4.49 0.65 8.07
CA PHE A 113 -3.05 0.60 8.24
C PHE A 113 -2.49 -0.76 7.82
N THR A 114 -1.18 -0.85 7.59
CA THR A 114 -0.51 -2.12 7.25
C THR A 114 0.61 -2.42 8.21
N ILE A 115 0.73 -3.69 8.60
CA ILE A 115 1.81 -4.21 9.42
C ILE A 115 2.66 -5.18 8.59
N LEU A 116 3.97 -4.99 8.64
CA LEU A 116 4.99 -5.91 8.16
C LEU A 116 5.72 -6.52 9.37
N ASP A 117 5.76 -7.84 9.42
CA ASP A 117 6.28 -8.62 10.54
C ASP A 117 7.21 -9.76 10.07
N GLU A 118 7.57 -10.68 10.96
CA GLU A 118 8.42 -11.82 10.61
C GLU A 118 7.81 -12.73 9.52
N HIS A 119 6.48 -12.83 9.45
CA HIS A 119 5.80 -13.61 8.41
C HIS A 119 5.93 -12.95 7.04
N THR A 120 6.04 -11.62 6.99
CA THR A 120 6.32 -10.89 5.75
C THR A 120 7.59 -11.37 5.06
N ILE A 121 8.66 -11.59 5.83
CA ILE A 121 9.96 -12.04 5.30
C ILE A 121 9.84 -13.41 4.65
N LYS A 122 9.08 -14.32 5.27
CA LYS A 122 8.95 -15.71 4.83
C LYS A 122 7.97 -15.87 3.68
N ASN A 123 6.82 -15.21 3.76
CA ASN A 123 5.66 -15.50 2.92
C ASN A 123 5.38 -14.39 1.89
N LYS A 124 6.06 -13.24 1.98
CA LYS A 124 5.78 -12.05 1.16
C LYS A 124 4.32 -11.58 1.26
N THR A 125 3.82 -11.64 2.49
CA THR A 125 2.47 -11.20 2.85
C THR A 125 2.53 -10.04 3.84
N CYS A 126 1.50 -9.21 3.86
CA CYS A 126 1.32 -8.17 4.85
C CYS A 126 -0.07 -8.26 5.49
N ARG A 127 -0.24 -7.64 6.66
CA ARG A 127 -1.50 -7.62 7.39
C ARG A 127 -2.06 -6.21 7.34
N VAL A 128 -3.27 -6.06 6.81
CA VAL A 128 -4.02 -4.81 6.80
C VAL A 128 -4.96 -4.83 8.00
N GLY A 129 -4.98 -3.74 8.75
CA GLY A 129 -5.87 -3.54 9.89
C GLY A 129 -6.77 -2.32 9.68
N TYR A 130 -7.79 -2.23 10.52
CA TYR A 130 -8.81 -1.19 10.49
C TYR A 130 -8.84 -0.42 11.81
N THR A 131 -9.07 0.89 11.77
CA THR A 131 -9.09 1.75 12.96
C THR A 131 -10.46 1.81 13.64
N GLY A 132 -11.54 1.41 12.95
CA GLY A 132 -12.94 1.49 13.40
C GLY A 132 -13.39 0.49 14.47
N GLY A 133 -12.46 -0.03 15.30
CA GLY A 133 -12.79 -0.89 16.44
C GLY A 133 -12.98 -2.38 16.10
N ASP A 134 -12.63 -2.80 14.89
CA ASP A 134 -12.52 -4.21 14.52
C ASP A 134 -11.07 -4.68 14.64
N ASP A 135 -10.84 -5.69 15.47
CA ASP A 135 -9.51 -6.24 15.73
C ASP A 135 -9.09 -7.32 14.71
N ARG A 136 -10.00 -7.72 13.82
CA ARG A 136 -9.68 -8.63 12.72
C ARG A 136 -8.65 -7.97 11.80
N MET A 137 -7.86 -8.80 11.15
CA MET A 137 -6.87 -8.37 10.15
C MET A 137 -7.16 -9.06 8.81
N LEU A 138 -6.92 -8.35 7.72
CA LEU A 138 -6.90 -8.88 6.38
C LEU A 138 -5.45 -9.24 6.02
N ILE A 139 -5.20 -10.45 5.53
CA ILE A 139 -3.85 -10.85 5.08
C ILE A 139 -3.82 -10.75 3.56
N THR A 140 -2.86 -10.01 3.02
CA THR A 140 -2.68 -9.87 1.56
C THR A 140 -1.29 -10.33 1.13
N ASP A 141 -1.13 -10.74 -0.12
CA ASP A 141 0.19 -10.65 -0.76
C ASP A 141 0.52 -9.17 -1.08
N PHE A 142 1.75 -8.90 -1.53
CA PHE A 142 2.19 -7.54 -1.81
C PHE A 142 1.45 -6.89 -2.97
N TYR A 143 1.03 -7.66 -3.97
CA TYR A 143 0.28 -7.15 -5.12
C TYR A 143 -1.11 -6.71 -4.69
N ALA A 144 -1.82 -7.57 -3.97
CA ALA A 144 -3.19 -7.34 -3.59
C ALA A 144 -3.35 -6.28 -2.48
N HIS A 145 -2.25 -5.87 -1.84
CA HIS A 145 -2.24 -4.91 -0.74
C HIS A 145 -2.98 -3.60 -1.05
N LEU A 146 -2.49 -2.76 -1.97
CA LEU A 146 -3.19 -1.52 -2.31
C LEU A 146 -4.47 -1.77 -3.11
N TYR A 147 -4.51 -2.86 -3.90
CA TYR A 147 -5.68 -3.25 -4.68
C TYR A 147 -6.95 -3.32 -3.81
N ILE A 148 -6.87 -3.96 -2.64
CA ILE A 148 -8.02 -4.10 -1.73
C ILE A 148 -8.10 -2.96 -0.71
N ARG A 149 -6.96 -2.40 -0.30
CA ARG A 149 -6.91 -1.39 0.75
C ARG A 149 -7.49 -0.04 0.31
N VAL A 150 -7.25 0.37 -0.94
CA VAL A 150 -7.77 1.65 -1.46
C VAL A 150 -9.31 1.67 -1.50
N PRO A 151 -10.01 0.65 -2.04
CA PRO A 151 -11.48 0.59 -1.99
C PRO A 151 -12.07 0.62 -0.58
N ILE A 152 -11.40 -0.03 0.39
CA ILE A 152 -11.81 -0.02 1.81
C ILE A 152 -11.68 1.40 2.37
N GLU A 153 -10.54 2.05 2.16
CA GLU A 153 -10.28 3.41 2.64
C GLU A 153 -11.27 4.42 2.04
N MET A 154 -11.61 4.25 0.76
CA MET A 154 -12.58 5.07 0.04
C MET A 154 -14.04 4.68 0.33
N VAL A 155 -14.27 3.67 1.16
CA VAL A 155 -15.60 3.16 1.54
C VAL A 155 -16.43 2.71 0.32
N THR A 156 -15.76 2.33 -0.77
CA THR A 156 -16.39 1.68 -1.93
C THR A 156 -16.47 0.16 -1.76
N LEU A 157 -15.70 -0.38 -0.81
CA LEU A 157 -15.76 -1.75 -0.33
C LEU A 157 -15.92 -1.73 1.20
N SER A 158 -16.86 -2.50 1.74
CA SER A 158 -17.10 -2.56 3.19
C SER A 158 -16.12 -3.50 3.87
N TRP A 159 -15.46 -3.02 4.93
CA TRP A 159 -14.58 -3.85 5.77
C TRP A 159 -15.33 -5.03 6.39
N ASP A 160 -16.55 -4.81 6.87
CA ASP A 160 -17.33 -5.83 7.58
C ASP A 160 -17.85 -6.94 6.64
N GLU A 161 -18.00 -6.63 5.36
CA GLU A 161 -18.51 -7.55 4.34
C GLU A 161 -17.40 -8.25 3.56
N GLU A 162 -16.13 -7.84 3.72
CA GLU A 162 -14.99 -8.44 3.03
C GLU A 162 -14.70 -9.86 3.54
N GLU A 163 -14.86 -10.84 2.66
CA GLU A 163 -14.90 -12.26 3.02
C GLU A 163 -13.57 -12.80 3.58
N TYR A 164 -12.44 -12.13 3.31
CA TYR A 164 -11.13 -12.53 3.82
C TYR A 164 -10.80 -11.99 5.21
N VAL A 165 -11.51 -10.96 5.69
CA VAL A 165 -11.23 -10.30 6.98
C VAL A 165 -11.37 -11.29 8.14
N GLY A 166 -10.30 -11.45 8.92
CA GLY A 166 -10.27 -12.31 10.11
C GLY A 166 -10.24 -13.81 9.82
N THR A 167 -10.17 -14.23 8.55
CA THR A 167 -10.14 -15.66 8.19
C THR A 167 -8.76 -16.31 8.31
N GLY A 168 -7.70 -15.50 8.34
CA GLY A 168 -6.31 -15.97 8.25
C GLY A 168 -5.91 -16.47 6.85
N LYS A 169 -6.81 -16.42 5.86
CA LYS A 169 -6.47 -16.72 4.46
C LYS A 169 -5.84 -15.50 3.79
N VAL A 170 -5.02 -15.75 2.77
CA VAL A 170 -4.34 -14.69 2.02
C VAL A 170 -5.19 -14.27 0.82
N PHE A 171 -5.64 -13.02 0.82
CA PHE A 171 -6.17 -12.36 -0.36
C PHE A 171 -5.01 -12.04 -1.31
N ASN A 172 -4.98 -12.65 -2.50
CA ASN A 172 -3.80 -12.68 -3.35
C ASN A 172 -4.12 -12.36 -4.82
N ARG A 173 -3.07 -12.07 -5.60
CA ARG A 173 -3.18 -11.77 -7.04
C ARG A 173 -4.02 -12.79 -7.80
N LYS A 174 -3.84 -14.09 -7.54
CA LYS A 174 -4.57 -15.15 -8.26
C LYS A 174 -6.08 -15.07 -8.03
N TYR A 175 -6.52 -14.71 -6.83
CA TYR A 175 -7.94 -14.50 -6.55
C TYR A 175 -8.49 -13.34 -7.39
N ILE A 176 -7.78 -12.20 -7.39
CA ILE A 176 -8.13 -11.01 -8.19
C ILE A 176 -8.24 -11.37 -9.68
N GLU A 177 -7.21 -12.00 -10.24
CA GLU A 177 -7.16 -12.37 -11.66
C GLU A 177 -8.24 -13.39 -12.07
N ASN A 178 -8.71 -14.22 -11.14
CA ASN A 178 -9.81 -15.14 -11.42
C ASN A 178 -11.15 -14.41 -11.42
N GLY A 179 -11.37 -13.49 -10.48
CA GLY A 179 -12.58 -12.65 -10.46
C GLY A 179 -12.72 -11.78 -11.71
N LEU A 180 -11.61 -11.22 -12.21
CA LEU A 180 -11.59 -10.41 -13.45
C LEU A 180 -11.94 -11.21 -14.72
N LYS A 181 -11.78 -12.54 -14.72
CA LYS A 181 -12.11 -13.39 -15.89
C LYS A 181 -13.59 -13.79 -15.96
N GLU A 182 -14.33 -13.60 -14.87
CA GLU A 182 -15.75 -13.97 -14.77
C GLU A 182 -16.69 -12.79 -15.11
N VAL A 183 -16.14 -11.61 -15.42
CA VAL A 183 -16.88 -10.38 -15.79
C VAL A 183 -16.87 -10.14 -17.30
#